data_AF-A0A7X7PLV1-F1
#
_entry.id   AF-A0A7X7PLV1-F1
#
_cell.length_a   1.000
_cell.length_b   1.000
_cell.length_c   1.000
_cell.angle_alpha   90.00
_cell.angle_beta   90.00
_cell.angle_gamma   90.00
#
_symmetry.space_group_name_H-M   'P 1'
#
loop_
_entity.id
_entity.type
_entity.pdbx_description
1 polymer ?
#
loop_
_entity_poly.entity_id
_entity_poly.type
_entity_poly.pdbx_seq_one_letter_code
_entity_poly.pdbx_strand_id
1 'polypeptide(L)'
;MKLRPEEIASILRAQIQNYEAEVEVEEVGTVLEVGDGIARIYGLRNTMSMEMLDLPHGVTGLALNLEEDNVGAVLLGHDTLIKEGDQVRRTGRVLQVPVGEALVGRVVDPLVQPLDGKGPVGTEAFRPVEFKAPGVVERQPVIEPLQTGIKAIDAMIPIGRGQRELIIGDRQTGKTSIIVDTILNQKGQDEICVYVAIGQKASTVMQVVQRLEQAGAMDYTIVVVAAASASAPLKFLAPYAGTAMGEYFLYNGRHAVCFYDDLSKHADAYRQMSLLLRRPPGREAFPGDVFYLHSRLLERSCKLSEELGGGSLTGIPVIETQAGDISAYIPTNVISITDGQMFLESDLFYSGVRPAINIGVSVSRVGG
;
A
#
# COMPACT_ATOMS: atom_id res chain seq x y z
N MET A 1 10.91 17.12 -24.13
CA MET A 1 11.63 18.38 -23.85
C MET A 1 13.10 18.01 -23.65
N LYS A 2 14.04 18.51 -24.48
CA LYS A 2 15.48 18.22 -24.30
C LYS A 2 16.02 19.14 -23.19
N LEU A 3 16.35 18.56 -22.04
CA LEU A 3 17.02 19.27 -20.94
C LEU A 3 18.35 19.85 -21.43
N ARG A 4 18.62 21.13 -21.12
CA ARG A 4 19.85 21.80 -21.54
C ARG A 4 21.00 21.40 -20.61
N PRO A 5 22.21 21.12 -21.12
CA PRO A 5 23.36 20.75 -20.28
C PRO A 5 23.68 21.78 -19.17
N GLU A 6 23.41 23.06 -19.44
CA GLU A 6 23.61 24.16 -18.50
C GLU A 6 22.66 24.10 -17.29
N GLU A 7 21.42 23.67 -17.49
CA GLU A 7 20.43 23.50 -16.41
C GLU A 7 20.85 22.36 -15.47
N ILE A 8 21.27 21.23 -16.03
CA ILE A 8 21.78 20.09 -15.25
C ILE A 8 23.01 20.48 -14.44
N ALA A 9 23.95 21.20 -15.06
CA ALA A 9 25.15 21.68 -14.38
C ALA A 9 24.82 22.65 -13.22
N SER A 10 23.79 23.49 -13.41
CA SER A 10 23.35 24.43 -12.37
C SER A 10 22.69 23.72 -11.19
N ILE A 11 21.86 22.71 -11.44
CA ILE A 11 21.21 21.89 -10.41
C ILE A 11 22.27 21.11 -9.61
N LEU A 12 23.21 20.46 -10.29
CA LEU A 12 24.29 19.71 -9.62
C LEU A 12 25.20 20.64 -8.80
N ARG A 13 25.52 21.84 -9.30
CA ARG A 13 26.29 22.83 -8.52
C ARG A 13 25.54 23.29 -7.28
N ALA A 14 24.24 23.53 -7.38
CA ALA A 14 23.42 23.93 -6.24
C ALA A 14 23.38 22.81 -5.18
N GLN A 15 23.25 21.55 -5.59
CA GLN A 15 23.30 20.41 -4.65
C GLN A 15 24.67 20.28 -3.96
N ILE A 16 25.78 20.49 -4.68
CA ILE A 16 27.12 20.45 -4.09
C ILE A 16 27.36 21.64 -3.14
N GLN A 17 26.89 22.85 -3.50
CA GLN A 17 27.02 24.04 -2.66
C GLN A 17 26.22 23.94 -1.36
N ASN A 18 25.07 23.27 -1.40
CA ASN A 18 24.21 23.07 -0.24
C ASN A 18 24.57 21.80 0.57
N TYR A 19 25.65 21.09 0.21
CA TYR A 19 26.09 19.91 0.95
C TYR A 19 26.89 20.34 2.18
N GLU A 20 26.25 20.34 3.34
CA GLU A 20 26.92 20.48 4.63
C GLU A 20 27.27 19.09 5.18
N ALA A 21 28.57 18.84 5.39
CA ALA A 21 29.04 17.62 6.03
C ALA A 21 28.96 17.78 7.56
N GLU A 22 27.80 17.50 8.14
CA GLU A 22 27.68 17.35 9.59
C GLU A 22 28.36 16.04 10.02
N VAL A 23 29.24 16.12 11.02
CA VAL A 23 29.83 14.93 11.66
C VAL A 23 28.86 14.48 12.73
N GLU A 24 27.86 13.68 12.34
CA GLU A 24 26.99 12.98 13.29
C GLU A 24 27.68 11.74 13.84
N VAL A 25 27.57 11.52 15.15
CA VAL A 25 27.98 10.25 15.79
C VAL A 25 26.92 9.23 15.45
N GLU A 26 27.05 8.60 14.28
CA GLU A 26 26.15 7.54 13.85
C GLU A 26 26.41 6.24 14.64
N GLU A 27 25.34 5.64 15.15
CA GLU A 27 25.42 4.31 15.73
C GLU A 27 25.44 3.27 14.61
N VAL A 28 26.53 2.50 14.55
CA VAL A 28 26.79 1.50 13.50
C VAL A 28 26.63 0.10 14.08
N GLY A 29 25.98 -0.77 13.34
CA GLY A 29 25.94 -2.21 13.57
C GLY A 29 26.64 -3.00 12.47
N THR A 30 26.68 -4.31 12.65
CA THR A 30 27.30 -5.23 11.70
C THR A 30 26.33 -6.37 11.38
N VAL A 31 26.14 -6.68 10.10
CA VAL A 31 25.35 -7.84 9.67
C VAL A 31 26.03 -9.13 10.15
N LEU A 32 25.32 -9.93 10.94
CA LEU A 32 25.74 -11.26 11.40
C LEU A 32 25.31 -12.36 10.42
N GLU A 33 24.09 -12.25 9.91
CA GLU A 33 23.48 -13.25 9.05
C GLU A 33 22.55 -12.53 8.07
N VAL A 34 22.51 -13.00 6.83
CA VAL A 34 21.56 -12.54 5.82
C VAL A 34 21.03 -13.72 5.02
N GLY A 35 19.72 -13.76 4.81
CA GLY A 35 19.07 -14.78 4.00
C GLY A 35 17.58 -14.52 3.84
N ASP A 36 17.05 -14.84 2.66
CA ASP A 36 15.63 -14.76 2.31
C ASP A 36 14.99 -13.39 2.62
N GLY A 37 15.74 -12.30 2.40
CA GLY A 37 15.26 -10.94 2.69
C GLY A 37 15.28 -10.54 4.17
N ILE A 38 15.97 -11.28 5.04
CA ILE A 38 16.14 -10.95 6.46
C ILE A 38 17.62 -10.81 6.77
N ALA A 39 17.96 -9.82 7.61
CA ALA A 39 19.28 -9.64 8.19
C ALA A 39 19.20 -9.64 9.72
N ARG A 40 20.14 -10.31 10.36
CA ARG A 40 20.41 -10.15 11.80
C ARG A 40 21.60 -9.24 11.97
N ILE A 41 21.43 -8.21 12.79
CA ILE A 41 22.41 -7.14 12.91
C ILE A 41 22.84 -7.03 14.36
N TYR A 42 24.14 -7.11 14.61
CA TYR A 42 24.73 -6.87 15.92
C TYR A 42 24.94 -5.38 16.16
N GLY A 43 24.81 -4.93 17.40
CA GLY A 43 24.97 -3.53 17.79
C GLY A 43 23.65 -2.78 17.78
N LEU A 44 23.63 -1.54 17.29
CA LEU A 44 22.39 -0.79 17.08
C LEU A 44 21.49 -0.68 18.34
N ARG A 45 22.09 -0.48 19.52
CA ARG A 45 21.45 -0.55 20.85
C ARG A 45 20.30 0.43 21.04
N ASN A 46 20.37 1.61 20.43
CA ASN A 46 19.29 2.60 20.54
C ASN A 46 18.35 2.59 19.31
N THR A 47 18.25 1.48 18.60
CA THR A 47 17.31 1.34 17.47
C THR A 47 15.88 1.20 17.96
N MET A 48 14.98 1.90 17.29
CA MET A 48 13.55 1.85 17.54
C MET A 48 12.90 0.72 16.73
N SER A 49 11.79 0.19 17.23
CA SER A 49 10.96 -0.72 16.43
C SER A 49 10.38 0.06 15.24
N MET A 50 10.32 -0.57 14.07
CA MET A 50 9.91 0.03 12.79
C MET A 50 10.85 1.14 12.28
N GLU A 51 12.07 1.20 12.79
CA GLU A 51 13.08 2.13 12.29
C GLU A 51 13.68 1.67 10.96
N MET A 52 13.90 2.64 10.06
CA MET A 52 14.66 2.41 8.83
C MET A 52 16.15 2.32 9.16
N LEU A 53 16.80 1.34 8.56
CA LEU A 53 18.23 1.11 8.64
C LEU A 53 18.83 1.31 7.25
N ASP A 54 19.97 1.97 7.18
CA ASP A 54 20.72 2.14 5.95
C ASP A 54 21.75 1.02 5.84
N LEU A 55 21.59 0.14 4.85
CA LEU A 55 22.54 -0.91 4.52
C LEU A 55 23.29 -0.55 3.24
N PRO A 56 24.46 -1.18 2.99
CA PRO A 56 25.21 -0.94 1.77
C PRO A 56 24.38 -1.19 0.51
N HIS A 57 24.85 -0.63 -0.61
CA HIS A 57 24.19 -0.76 -1.91
C HIS A 57 22.80 -0.13 -2.00
N GLY A 58 22.47 0.78 -1.09
CA GLY A 58 21.19 1.50 -1.07
C GLY A 58 20.02 0.60 -0.67
N VAL A 59 20.28 -0.50 0.04
CA VAL A 59 19.24 -1.37 0.58
C VAL A 59 18.75 -0.76 1.88
N THR A 60 17.46 -0.53 1.98
CA THR A 60 16.85 -0.11 3.25
C THR A 60 16.46 -1.33 4.06
N GLY A 61 16.88 -1.40 5.31
CA GLY A 61 16.40 -2.37 6.30
C GLY A 61 15.26 -1.77 7.13
N LEU A 62 14.37 -2.62 7.63
CA LEU A 62 13.35 -2.24 8.59
C LEU A 62 13.52 -3.08 9.85
N ALA A 63 13.85 -2.44 10.97
CA ALA A 63 14.01 -3.10 12.26
C ALA A 63 12.64 -3.57 12.78
N LEU A 64 12.47 -4.88 12.95
CA LEU A 64 11.22 -5.48 13.43
C LEU A 64 11.36 -6.09 14.82
N ASN A 65 12.35 -6.96 15.01
CA ASN A 65 12.60 -7.61 16.28
C ASN A 65 13.84 -6.96 16.92
N LEU A 66 13.69 -6.49 18.16
CA LEU A 66 14.79 -6.02 18.99
C LEU A 66 15.05 -7.09 20.05
N GLU A 67 16.01 -7.97 19.75
CA GLU A 67 16.43 -9.03 20.68
C GLU A 67 17.49 -8.47 21.66
N GLU A 68 17.88 -9.25 22.66
CA GLU A 68 18.81 -8.80 23.70
C GLU A 68 20.21 -8.50 23.14
N ASP A 69 20.64 -9.26 22.14
CA ASP A 69 21.99 -9.23 21.56
C ASP A 69 22.03 -8.82 20.08
N ASN A 70 20.88 -8.78 19.39
CA ASN A 70 20.80 -8.47 17.97
C ASN A 70 19.47 -7.81 17.56
N VAL A 71 19.48 -7.19 16.38
CA VAL A 71 18.31 -6.62 15.72
C VAL A 71 17.96 -7.46 14.50
N GLY A 72 16.74 -8.01 14.48
CA GLY A 72 16.17 -8.65 13.31
C GLY A 72 15.53 -7.62 12.39
N ALA A 73 16.13 -7.41 11.23
CA ALA A 73 15.66 -6.48 10.21
C ALA A 73 15.21 -7.20 8.94
N VAL A 74 14.15 -6.71 8.31
CA VAL A 74 13.73 -7.15 6.98
C VAL A 74 14.28 -6.19 5.92
N LEU A 75 14.73 -6.74 4.79
CA LEU A 75 15.37 -5.98 3.73
C LEU A 75 14.34 -5.55 2.67
N LEU A 76 14.19 -4.24 2.51
CA LEU A 76 13.36 -3.58 1.50
C LEU A 76 14.19 -3.38 0.22
N GLY A 77 14.71 -4.48 -0.32
CA GLY A 77 15.57 -4.50 -1.50
C GLY A 77 16.05 -5.90 -1.82
N HIS A 78 17.09 -6.01 -2.65
CA HIS A 78 17.73 -7.28 -2.98
C HIS A 78 18.73 -7.69 -1.91
N ASP A 79 18.40 -8.75 -1.16
CA ASP A 79 19.24 -9.34 -0.13
C ASP A 79 20.56 -9.91 -0.65
N THR A 80 20.59 -10.41 -1.89
CA THR A 80 21.81 -10.90 -2.56
C THR A 80 22.97 -9.89 -2.64
N LEU A 81 22.70 -8.61 -2.42
CA LEU A 81 23.70 -7.55 -2.39
C LEU A 81 24.39 -7.44 -1.03
N ILE A 82 23.75 -7.89 0.04
CA ILE A 82 24.22 -7.77 1.42
C ILE A 82 25.01 -9.01 1.82
N LYS A 83 26.05 -8.82 2.64
CA LYS A 83 26.92 -9.89 3.15
C LYS A 83 27.11 -9.79 4.65
N GLU A 84 27.46 -10.91 5.27
CA GLU A 84 27.98 -10.93 6.63
C GLU A 84 29.19 -9.99 6.75
N GLY A 85 29.23 -9.22 7.84
CA GLY A 85 30.26 -8.22 8.10
C GLY A 85 29.94 -6.82 7.55
N ASP A 86 28.90 -6.67 6.72
CA ASP A 86 28.50 -5.36 6.22
C ASP A 86 28.08 -4.43 7.37
N GLN A 87 28.44 -3.15 7.25
CA GLN A 87 28.06 -2.14 8.22
C GLN A 87 26.64 -1.65 7.97
N VAL A 88 25.86 -1.53 9.03
CA VAL A 88 24.49 -1.01 9.00
C VAL A 88 24.42 0.25 9.84
N ARG A 89 23.76 1.28 9.34
CA ARG A 89 23.59 2.55 10.05
C ARG A 89 22.15 2.76 10.43
N ARG A 90 21.95 3.33 11.61
CA ARG A 90 20.63 3.79 12.03
C ARG A 90 20.29 5.12 11.35
N THR A 91 19.04 5.25 10.87
CA THR A 91 18.59 6.52 10.25
C THR A 91 17.97 7.52 11.24
N GLY A 92 17.61 7.10 12.44
CA GLY A 92 16.87 7.90 13.43
C GLY A 92 15.38 8.05 13.09
N ARG A 93 14.92 7.43 12.00
CA ARG A 93 13.61 7.69 11.40
C ARG A 93 12.80 6.41 11.34
N VAL A 94 11.63 6.45 11.98
CA VAL A 94 10.61 5.42 11.80
C VAL A 94 10.18 5.40 10.33
N LEU A 95 9.78 4.23 9.84
CA LEU A 95 9.37 4.02 8.45
C LEU A 95 8.36 5.08 8.00
N GLN A 96 8.78 5.89 7.04
CA GLN A 96 8.00 6.96 6.44
C GLN A 96 8.24 6.97 4.93
N VAL A 97 7.22 7.38 4.19
CA VAL A 97 7.27 7.50 2.73
C VAL A 97 7.08 8.96 2.32
N PRO A 98 7.77 9.41 1.25
CA PRO A 98 7.44 10.69 0.63
C PRO A 98 5.98 10.73 0.16
N VAL A 99 5.31 11.85 0.38
CA VAL A 99 3.92 12.07 -0.03
C VAL A 99 3.74 13.45 -0.65
N GLY A 100 2.70 13.61 -1.47
CA GLY A 100 2.32 14.91 -2.01
C GLY A 100 1.66 14.83 -3.38
N GLU A 101 1.22 15.99 -3.88
CA GLU A 101 0.58 16.13 -5.21
C GLU A 101 1.50 15.65 -6.35
N ALA A 102 2.82 15.76 -6.20
CA ALA A 102 3.78 15.33 -7.21
C ALA A 102 3.78 13.80 -7.48
N LEU A 103 3.10 13.01 -6.63
CA LEU A 103 2.88 11.58 -6.86
C LEU A 103 1.73 11.29 -7.82
N VAL A 104 0.79 12.23 -7.99
CA VAL A 104 -0.34 12.05 -8.90
C VAL A 104 0.19 11.91 -10.33
N GLY A 105 -0.24 10.87 -11.04
CA GLY A 105 0.26 10.53 -12.38
C GLY A 105 1.55 9.72 -12.42
N ARG A 106 2.07 9.30 -11.25
CA ARG A 106 3.29 8.52 -11.13
C ARG A 106 3.01 7.05 -10.88
N VAL A 107 3.93 6.22 -11.38
CA VAL A 107 4.03 4.80 -10.99
C VAL A 107 5.27 4.65 -10.13
N VAL A 108 5.09 4.21 -8.88
CA VAL A 108 6.16 4.14 -7.87
C VAL A 108 6.17 2.79 -7.17
N ASP A 109 7.30 2.44 -6.57
CA ASP A 109 7.38 1.34 -5.62
C ASP A 109 6.89 1.78 -4.22
N PRO A 110 6.84 0.88 -3.22
CA PRO A 110 6.41 1.20 -1.86
C PRO A 110 7.33 2.19 -1.12
N LEU A 111 8.57 2.36 -1.56
CA LEU A 111 9.54 3.35 -1.05
C LEU A 111 9.53 4.66 -1.85
N VAL A 112 8.59 4.80 -2.79
CA VAL A 112 8.40 5.98 -3.63
C VAL A 112 9.52 6.17 -4.66
N GLN A 113 10.22 5.10 -5.00
CA GLN A 113 11.13 5.09 -6.13
C GLN A 113 10.32 5.03 -7.44
N PRO A 114 10.58 5.91 -8.41
CA PRO A 114 9.81 5.97 -9.65
C PRO A 114 10.09 4.77 -10.57
N LEU A 115 9.04 4.10 -11.00
CA LEU A 115 9.09 2.95 -11.93
C LEU A 115 8.67 3.33 -13.36
N ASP A 116 8.17 4.55 -13.57
CA ASP A 116 7.64 5.05 -14.85
C ASP A 116 8.69 5.70 -15.76
N GLY A 117 9.93 5.84 -15.30
CA GLY A 117 10.99 6.51 -16.06
C GLY A 117 10.80 8.02 -16.24
N LYS A 118 9.85 8.65 -15.54
CA LYS A 118 9.57 10.10 -15.61
C LYS A 118 10.51 10.95 -14.73
N GLY A 119 11.59 10.37 -14.22
CA GLY A 119 12.55 11.02 -13.32
C GLY A 119 12.14 10.95 -11.83
N PRO A 120 12.89 11.60 -10.92
CA PRO A 120 12.60 11.57 -9.49
C PRO A 120 11.24 12.23 -9.17
N VAL A 121 10.67 11.87 -8.02
CA VAL A 121 9.46 12.50 -7.49
C VAL A 121 9.86 13.68 -6.60
N GLY A 122 9.40 14.89 -6.93
CA GLY A 122 9.71 16.10 -6.16
C GLY A 122 8.72 16.33 -5.02
N THR A 123 8.86 15.58 -3.93
CA THR A 123 8.05 15.74 -2.70
C THR A 123 8.92 16.12 -1.52
N GLU A 124 8.49 17.10 -0.73
CA GLU A 124 9.16 17.54 0.49
C GLU A 124 8.50 16.98 1.76
N ALA A 125 7.23 16.59 1.66
CA ALA A 125 6.47 16.03 2.77
C ALA A 125 6.69 14.52 2.90
N PHE A 126 6.73 14.05 4.14
CA PHE A 126 6.82 12.64 4.48
C PHE A 126 5.68 12.27 5.43
N ARG A 127 5.16 11.05 5.31
CA ARG A 127 4.19 10.50 6.27
C ARG A 127 4.68 9.16 6.80
N PRO A 128 4.54 8.91 8.11
CA PRO A 128 4.74 7.59 8.67
C PRO A 128 3.85 6.57 7.97
N VAL A 129 4.44 5.43 7.64
CA VAL A 129 3.73 4.30 7.05
C VAL A 129 2.82 3.65 8.09
N GLU A 130 3.29 3.55 9.32
CA GLU A 130 2.46 3.18 10.48
C GLU A 130 1.93 4.46 11.13
N PHE A 131 0.63 4.68 11.02
CA PHE A 131 -0.04 5.84 11.58
C PHE A 131 -1.31 5.37 12.30
N LYS A 132 -1.57 5.94 13.48
CA LYS A 132 -2.75 5.60 14.26
C LYS A 132 -3.99 6.11 13.54
N ALA A 133 -4.95 5.21 13.29
CA ALA A 133 -6.22 5.58 12.67
C ALA A 133 -6.98 6.62 13.51
N PRO A 134 -7.74 7.53 12.86
CA PRO A 134 -8.63 8.47 13.55
C PRO A 134 -9.60 7.75 14.49
N GLY A 135 -9.75 8.28 15.70
CA GLY A 135 -10.68 7.81 16.70
C GLY A 135 -12.14 8.15 16.36
N VAL A 136 -13.07 7.63 17.16
CA VAL A 136 -14.52 7.75 16.89
C VAL A 136 -14.98 9.21 16.81
N VAL A 137 -14.46 10.10 17.66
CA VAL A 137 -14.82 11.53 17.68
C VAL A 137 -14.21 12.35 16.54
N GLU A 138 -13.19 11.81 15.88
CA GLU A 138 -12.48 12.44 14.76
C GLU A 138 -13.15 12.12 13.42
N ARG A 139 -14.16 11.25 13.43
CA ARG A 139 -14.88 10.79 12.23
C ARG A 139 -16.26 11.45 12.14
N GLN A 140 -16.80 11.47 10.93
CA GLN A 140 -18.22 11.76 10.68
C GLN A 140 -18.89 10.62 9.91
N PRO A 141 -20.24 10.53 9.92
CA PRO A 141 -20.97 9.56 9.12
C PRO A 141 -20.67 9.70 7.62
N VAL A 142 -20.66 8.57 6.91
CA VAL A 142 -20.50 8.54 5.46
C VAL A 142 -21.85 8.88 4.81
N ILE A 143 -21.94 10.05 4.19
CA ILE A 143 -23.18 10.56 3.55
C ILE A 143 -22.98 10.98 2.08
N GLU A 144 -21.75 11.00 1.59
CA GLU A 144 -21.42 11.37 0.22
C GLU A 144 -21.16 10.10 -0.61
N PRO A 145 -21.75 9.95 -1.81
CA PRO A 145 -21.56 8.75 -2.62
C PRO A 145 -20.22 8.78 -3.36
N LEU A 146 -19.56 7.63 -3.46
CA LEU A 146 -18.49 7.36 -4.42
C LEU A 146 -19.08 6.62 -5.62
N GLN A 147 -19.20 7.30 -6.75
CA GLN A 147 -19.85 6.75 -7.93
C GLN A 147 -18.92 5.81 -8.69
N THR A 148 -19.28 4.54 -8.83
CA THR A 148 -18.46 3.57 -9.58
C THR A 148 -18.71 3.62 -11.09
N GLY A 149 -19.88 4.10 -11.51
CA GLY A 149 -20.33 4.05 -12.91
C GLY A 149 -20.87 2.68 -13.30
N ILE A 150 -20.90 1.73 -12.36
CA ILE A 150 -21.37 0.37 -12.56
C ILE A 150 -22.76 0.27 -11.95
N LYS A 151 -23.79 0.25 -12.82
CA LYS A 151 -25.21 0.23 -12.41
C LYS A 151 -25.53 -0.81 -11.33
N ALA A 152 -24.93 -2.00 -11.41
CA ALA A 152 -25.18 -3.06 -10.44
C ALA A 152 -24.65 -2.70 -9.03
N ILE A 153 -23.52 -2.00 -8.96
CA ILE A 153 -22.92 -1.56 -7.69
C ILE A 153 -23.66 -0.32 -7.21
N ASP A 154 -23.72 0.73 -8.02
CA ASP A 154 -24.29 2.03 -7.61
C ASP A 154 -25.77 1.93 -7.20
N ALA A 155 -26.53 0.95 -7.71
CA ALA A 155 -27.93 0.75 -7.35
C ALA A 155 -28.16 -0.22 -6.18
N MET A 156 -27.33 -1.27 -6.03
CA MET A 156 -27.61 -2.36 -5.06
C MET A 156 -26.61 -2.40 -3.91
N ILE A 157 -25.39 -1.93 -4.13
CA ILE A 157 -24.27 -1.95 -3.19
C ILE A 157 -23.59 -0.57 -3.25
N PRO A 158 -24.29 0.51 -2.87
CA PRO A 158 -23.73 1.85 -2.94
C PRO A 158 -22.48 1.93 -2.06
N ILE A 159 -21.48 2.64 -2.55
CA ILE A 159 -20.23 2.92 -1.87
C ILE A 159 -20.21 4.41 -1.53
N GLY A 160 -19.91 4.74 -0.27
CA GLY A 160 -19.75 6.11 0.17
C GLY A 160 -18.29 6.54 0.37
N ARG A 161 -18.04 7.85 0.34
CA ARG A 161 -16.74 8.46 0.60
C ARG A 161 -16.32 8.25 2.05
N GLY A 162 -15.24 7.48 2.25
CA GLY A 162 -14.76 7.07 3.56
C GLY A 162 -15.26 5.68 4.00
N GLN A 163 -16.03 4.98 3.17
CA GLN A 163 -16.45 3.59 3.41
C GLN A 163 -15.30 2.61 3.10
N ARG A 164 -15.38 1.42 3.70
CA ARG A 164 -14.53 0.29 3.33
C ARG A 164 -15.37 -0.80 2.69
N GLU A 165 -15.20 -1.03 1.39
CA GLU A 165 -16.02 -2.00 0.64
C GLU A 165 -15.15 -3.07 -0.01
N LEU A 166 -15.31 -4.32 0.43
CA LEU A 166 -14.49 -5.45 -0.03
C LEU A 166 -14.92 -5.94 -1.41
N ILE A 167 -14.00 -6.10 -2.36
CA ILE A 167 -14.23 -6.90 -3.56
C ILE A 167 -13.66 -8.30 -3.32
N ILE A 168 -14.52 -9.31 -3.26
CA ILE A 168 -14.12 -10.69 -2.99
C ILE A 168 -14.61 -11.62 -4.09
N GLY A 169 -13.77 -12.55 -4.51
CA GLY A 169 -14.19 -13.60 -5.44
C GLY A 169 -13.00 -14.35 -6.03
N ASP A 170 -13.32 -15.34 -6.85
CA ASP A 170 -12.33 -16.22 -7.45
C ASP A 170 -11.45 -15.50 -8.47
N ARG A 171 -10.36 -16.16 -8.84
CA ARG A 171 -9.49 -15.70 -9.91
C ARG A 171 -10.30 -15.48 -11.20
N GLN A 172 -9.98 -14.41 -11.94
CA GLN A 172 -10.58 -14.08 -13.24
C GLN A 172 -12.10 -13.75 -13.25
N THR A 173 -12.68 -13.33 -12.13
CA THR A 173 -14.10 -12.92 -12.06
C THR A 173 -14.38 -11.44 -12.34
N GLY A 174 -13.36 -10.65 -12.69
CA GLY A 174 -13.49 -9.23 -13.05
C GLY A 174 -13.19 -8.22 -11.93
N LYS A 175 -12.57 -8.66 -10.82
CA LYS A 175 -12.21 -7.80 -9.66
C LYS A 175 -11.44 -6.53 -10.07
N THR A 176 -10.34 -6.68 -10.79
CA THR A 176 -9.54 -5.53 -11.26
C THR A 176 -10.29 -4.69 -12.30
N SER A 177 -11.19 -5.26 -13.09
CA SER A 177 -12.01 -4.48 -14.04
C SER A 177 -12.94 -3.52 -13.32
N ILE A 178 -13.56 -3.95 -12.21
CA ILE A 178 -14.38 -3.06 -11.36
C ILE A 178 -13.55 -1.90 -10.83
N ILE A 179 -12.32 -2.17 -10.36
CA ILE A 179 -11.40 -1.13 -9.89
C ILE A 179 -11.08 -0.12 -11.01
N VAL A 180 -10.65 -0.61 -12.17
CA VAL A 180 -10.29 0.25 -13.29
C VAL A 180 -11.47 1.09 -13.73
N ASP A 181 -12.64 0.50 -13.92
CA ASP A 181 -13.85 1.25 -14.33
C ASP A 181 -14.25 2.30 -13.28
N THR A 182 -14.13 1.97 -12.00
CA THR A 182 -14.36 2.93 -10.89
C THR A 182 -13.39 4.10 -10.97
N ILE A 183 -12.09 3.85 -11.19
CA ILE A 183 -11.07 4.90 -11.36
C ILE A 183 -11.42 5.78 -12.58
N LEU A 184 -11.79 5.17 -13.72
CA LEU A 184 -12.17 5.93 -14.91
C LEU A 184 -13.37 6.85 -14.66
N ASN A 185 -14.32 6.40 -13.84
CA ASN A 185 -15.51 7.18 -13.51
C ASN A 185 -15.20 8.38 -12.60
N GLN A 186 -14.08 8.39 -11.86
CA GLN A 186 -13.71 9.51 -10.98
C GLN A 186 -13.27 10.78 -11.71
N LYS A 187 -13.18 10.74 -13.05
CA LYS A 187 -12.80 11.91 -13.84
C LYS A 187 -13.75 13.09 -13.58
N GLY A 188 -13.22 14.16 -13.02
CA GLY A 188 -13.97 15.38 -12.70
C GLY A 188 -14.81 15.30 -11.41
N GLN A 189 -14.64 14.27 -10.58
CA GLN A 189 -15.33 14.12 -9.30
C GLN A 189 -14.53 14.64 -8.09
N ASP A 190 -13.35 15.23 -8.32
CA ASP A 190 -12.40 15.66 -7.28
C ASP A 190 -12.08 14.54 -6.27
N GLU A 191 -11.75 13.37 -6.81
CA GLU A 191 -11.39 12.18 -6.05
C GLU A 191 -10.01 11.69 -6.54
N ILE A 192 -9.03 11.65 -5.62
CA ILE A 192 -7.71 11.11 -5.92
C ILE A 192 -7.74 9.58 -5.81
N CYS A 193 -7.32 8.90 -6.86
CA CYS A 193 -7.27 7.44 -6.89
C CYS A 193 -5.87 6.95 -6.51
N VAL A 194 -5.78 5.95 -5.65
CA VAL A 194 -4.54 5.23 -5.35
C VAL A 194 -4.75 3.76 -5.70
N TYR A 195 -4.07 3.26 -6.72
CA TYR A 195 -4.10 1.85 -7.10
C TYR A 195 -2.85 1.14 -6.59
N VAL A 196 -3.00 0.24 -5.62
CA VAL A 196 -1.91 -0.51 -5.00
C VAL A 196 -1.91 -1.94 -5.53
N ALA A 197 -0.96 -2.24 -6.42
CA ALA A 197 -0.76 -3.57 -6.97
C ALA A 197 0.22 -4.39 -6.11
N ILE A 198 -0.30 -5.41 -5.43
CA ILE A 198 0.44 -6.24 -4.47
C ILE A 198 0.60 -7.63 -5.06
N GLY A 199 1.84 -8.06 -5.29
CA GLY A 199 2.16 -9.38 -5.83
C GLY A 199 1.59 -9.66 -7.22
N GLN A 200 1.15 -8.63 -7.96
CA GLN A 200 0.63 -8.77 -9.32
C GLN A 200 1.77 -8.96 -10.32
N LYS A 201 1.45 -9.57 -11.48
CA LYS A 201 2.41 -9.67 -12.58
C LYS A 201 2.68 -8.26 -13.14
N ALA A 202 3.95 -7.91 -13.32
CA ALA A 202 4.33 -6.60 -13.86
C ALA A 202 3.65 -6.30 -15.21
N SER A 203 3.48 -7.31 -16.06
CA SER A 203 2.77 -7.16 -17.34
C SER A 203 1.30 -6.80 -17.18
N THR A 204 0.61 -7.34 -16.18
CA THR A 204 -0.79 -7.01 -15.87
C THR A 204 -0.91 -5.60 -15.33
N VAL A 205 -0.01 -5.19 -14.44
CA VAL A 205 0.02 -3.80 -13.93
C VAL A 205 0.29 -2.82 -15.07
N MET A 206 1.21 -3.13 -15.97
CA MET A 206 1.48 -2.30 -17.14
C MET A 206 0.25 -2.12 -18.03
N GLN A 207 -0.55 -3.18 -18.24
CA GLN A 207 -1.80 -3.08 -18.99
C GLN A 207 -2.83 -2.16 -18.30
N VAL A 208 -2.92 -2.23 -16.97
CA VAL A 208 -3.77 -1.32 -16.18
C VAL A 208 -3.29 0.12 -16.34
N VAL A 209 -2.00 0.39 -16.12
CA VAL A 209 -1.41 1.74 -16.27
C VAL A 209 -1.67 2.29 -17.68
N GLN A 210 -1.42 1.50 -18.73
CA GLN A 210 -1.70 1.92 -20.11
C GLN A 210 -3.17 2.25 -20.33
N ARG A 211 -4.08 1.49 -19.74
CA ARG A 211 -5.52 1.76 -19.84
C ARG A 211 -5.88 3.08 -19.13
N LEU A 212 -5.31 3.33 -17.97
CA LEU A 212 -5.49 4.59 -17.23
C LEU A 212 -4.92 5.78 -18.01
N GLU A 213 -3.73 5.64 -18.61
CA GLU A 213 -3.12 6.67 -19.45
C GLU A 213 -3.98 6.99 -20.68
N GLN A 214 -4.46 5.96 -21.40
CA GLN A 214 -5.31 6.14 -22.58
C GLN A 214 -6.64 6.85 -22.27
N ALA A 215 -7.19 6.65 -21.07
CA ALA A 215 -8.41 7.29 -20.63
C ALA A 215 -8.18 8.69 -20.01
N GLY A 216 -6.92 9.09 -19.81
CA GLY A 216 -6.55 10.31 -19.08
C GLY A 216 -6.85 10.22 -17.58
N ALA A 217 -6.86 9.01 -17.02
CA ALA A 217 -7.13 8.78 -15.60
C ALA A 217 -5.87 8.89 -14.72
N MET A 218 -4.69 8.83 -15.32
CA MET A 218 -3.43 9.07 -14.58
C MET A 218 -3.37 10.50 -14.02
N ASP A 219 -4.09 11.47 -14.58
CA ASP A 219 -4.11 12.87 -14.10
C ASP A 219 -4.59 13.02 -12.65
N TYR A 220 -5.24 11.99 -12.09
CA TYR A 220 -5.73 11.95 -10.72
C TYR A 220 -5.44 10.60 -10.03
N THR A 221 -4.54 9.78 -10.59
CA THR A 221 -4.22 8.45 -10.05
C THR A 221 -2.74 8.30 -9.67
N ILE A 222 -2.48 7.76 -8.49
CA ILE A 222 -1.18 7.26 -8.05
C ILE A 222 -1.18 5.74 -8.19
N VAL A 223 -0.13 5.15 -8.77
CA VAL A 223 0.00 3.70 -8.87
C VAL A 223 1.20 3.23 -8.04
N VAL A 224 0.93 2.43 -7.01
CA VAL A 224 1.96 1.82 -6.15
C VAL A 224 2.12 0.36 -6.54
N VAL A 225 3.34 -0.07 -6.83
CA VAL A 225 3.60 -1.41 -7.37
C VAL A 225 4.62 -2.17 -6.53
N ALA A 226 4.18 -3.26 -5.92
CA ALA A 226 5.04 -4.33 -5.44
C ALA A 226 4.77 -5.60 -6.25
N ALA A 227 5.47 -5.78 -7.36
CA ALA A 227 5.23 -6.89 -8.29
C ALA A 227 5.46 -8.26 -7.65
N ALA A 228 5.00 -9.32 -8.32
CA ALA A 228 5.22 -10.72 -7.88
C ALA A 228 6.70 -11.06 -7.64
N SER A 229 7.62 -10.44 -8.38
CA SER A 229 9.08 -10.60 -8.23
C SER A 229 9.70 -9.78 -7.09
N ALA A 230 8.96 -8.84 -6.49
CA ALA A 230 9.44 -8.06 -5.36
C ALA A 230 9.59 -8.93 -4.11
N SER A 231 10.46 -8.51 -3.19
CA SER A 231 10.65 -9.16 -1.90
C SER A 231 9.36 -9.15 -1.07
N ALA A 232 9.20 -10.10 -0.16
CA ALA A 232 8.05 -10.13 0.75
C ALA A 232 7.91 -8.83 1.57
N PRO A 233 9.00 -8.22 2.09
CA PRO A 233 8.92 -6.92 2.78
C PRO A 233 8.34 -5.79 1.94
N LEU A 234 8.66 -5.70 0.64
CA LEU A 234 8.07 -4.69 -0.23
C LEU A 234 6.58 -4.94 -0.49
N LYS A 235 6.18 -6.20 -0.67
CA LYS A 235 4.76 -6.56 -0.80
C LYS A 235 3.97 -6.27 0.48
N PHE A 236 4.57 -6.50 1.63
CA PHE A 236 4.03 -6.12 2.95
C PHE A 236 3.89 -4.60 3.10
N LEU A 237 4.86 -3.83 2.62
CA LEU A 237 4.86 -2.37 2.75
C LEU A 237 3.83 -1.68 1.84
N ALA A 238 3.58 -2.24 0.64
CA ALA A 238 2.82 -1.57 -0.41
C ALA A 238 1.45 -1.03 0.01
N PRO A 239 0.59 -1.76 0.74
CA PRO A 239 -0.72 -1.25 1.15
C PRO A 239 -0.57 -0.05 2.09
N TYR A 240 0.32 -0.13 3.07
CA TYR A 240 0.53 0.96 4.03
C TYR A 240 1.12 2.21 3.38
N ALA A 241 2.03 2.04 2.42
CA ALA A 241 2.56 3.15 1.62
C ALA A 241 1.44 3.83 0.81
N GLY A 242 0.60 3.04 0.12
CA GLY A 242 -0.56 3.55 -0.61
C GLY A 242 -1.56 4.27 0.30
N THR A 243 -1.85 3.72 1.48
CA THR A 243 -2.70 4.40 2.48
C THR A 243 -2.07 5.70 2.95
N ALA A 244 -0.76 5.76 3.23
CA ALA A 244 -0.09 7.00 3.63
C ALA A 244 -0.16 8.08 2.53
N MET A 245 -0.06 7.69 1.26
CA MET A 245 -0.26 8.59 0.11
C MET A 245 -1.70 9.08 0.02
N GLY A 246 -2.70 8.21 0.21
CA GLY A 246 -4.12 8.60 0.25
C GLY A 246 -4.44 9.52 1.43
N GLU A 247 -3.85 9.25 2.60
CA GLU A 247 -4.02 10.07 3.79
C GLU A 247 -3.49 11.50 3.65
N TYR A 248 -2.48 11.72 2.80
CA TYR A 248 -2.05 13.09 2.50
C TYR A 248 -3.22 13.94 2.01
N PHE A 249 -4.09 13.38 1.16
CA PHE A 249 -5.28 14.07 0.65
C PHE A 249 -6.39 14.15 1.71
N LEU A 250 -6.60 13.07 2.47
CA LEU A 250 -7.54 13.01 3.61
C LEU A 250 -7.34 14.19 4.58
N TYR A 251 -6.11 14.36 5.09
CA TYR A 251 -5.79 15.39 6.08
C TYR A 251 -5.66 16.79 5.49
N ASN A 252 -5.66 16.92 4.15
CA ASN A 252 -5.74 18.20 3.44
C ASN A 252 -7.19 18.54 3.05
N GLY A 253 -8.19 17.86 3.63
CA GLY A 253 -9.61 18.12 3.39
C GLY A 253 -10.13 17.65 2.03
N ARG A 254 -9.36 16.81 1.32
CA ARG A 254 -9.72 16.26 0.00
C ARG A 254 -10.22 14.81 0.12
N HIS A 255 -10.73 14.30 -0.99
CA HIS A 255 -11.24 12.93 -1.09
C HIS A 255 -10.25 12.05 -1.85
N ALA A 256 -10.00 10.86 -1.32
CA ALA A 256 -9.22 9.84 -1.99
C ALA A 256 -9.86 8.45 -1.85
N VAL A 257 -9.60 7.59 -2.82
CA VAL A 257 -9.97 6.17 -2.79
C VAL A 257 -8.74 5.32 -3.02
N CYS A 258 -8.50 4.35 -2.14
CA CYS A 258 -7.37 3.43 -2.19
C CYS A 258 -7.85 2.02 -2.52
N PHE A 259 -7.38 1.48 -3.63
CA PHE A 259 -7.66 0.13 -4.10
C PHE A 259 -6.49 -0.80 -3.81
N TYR A 260 -6.71 -1.89 -3.08
CA TYR A 260 -5.65 -2.83 -2.70
C TYR A 260 -5.80 -4.16 -3.46
N ASP A 261 -4.98 -4.39 -4.50
CA ASP A 261 -5.07 -5.52 -5.44
C ASP A 261 -3.82 -6.44 -5.36
N ASP A 262 -3.74 -7.42 -4.47
CA ASP A 262 -4.79 -7.82 -3.51
C ASP A 262 -4.24 -8.10 -2.10
N LEU A 263 -5.14 -8.06 -1.11
CA LEU A 263 -4.78 -8.29 0.30
C LEU A 263 -4.57 -9.78 0.64
N SER A 264 -4.96 -10.71 -0.23
CA SER A 264 -4.61 -12.12 -0.05
C SER A 264 -3.10 -12.31 -0.21
N LYS A 265 -2.51 -11.73 -1.26
CA LYS A 265 -1.06 -11.73 -1.50
C LYS A 265 -0.29 -10.91 -0.45
N HIS A 266 -0.92 -9.88 0.11
CA HIS A 266 -0.38 -9.15 1.25
C HIS A 266 -0.25 -10.05 2.49
N ALA A 267 -1.31 -10.78 2.83
CA ALA A 267 -1.28 -11.74 3.94
C ALA A 267 -0.22 -12.84 3.72
N ASP A 268 -0.08 -13.34 2.49
CA ASP A 268 0.96 -14.31 2.14
C ASP A 268 2.38 -13.77 2.36
N ALA A 269 2.63 -12.53 1.96
CA ALA A 269 3.91 -11.86 2.20
C ALA A 269 4.19 -11.71 3.70
N TYR A 270 3.19 -11.31 4.49
CA TYR A 270 3.33 -11.19 5.93
C TYR A 270 3.56 -12.54 6.62
N ARG A 271 2.88 -13.60 6.16
CA ARG A 271 3.11 -14.98 6.59
C ARG A 271 4.54 -15.42 6.31
N GLN A 272 5.05 -15.18 5.10
CA GLN A 272 6.43 -15.51 4.74
C GLN A 272 7.43 -14.80 5.67
N MET A 273 7.28 -13.48 5.85
CA MET A 273 8.14 -12.70 6.75
C MET A 273 8.10 -13.23 8.19
N SER A 274 6.90 -13.52 8.69
CA SER A 274 6.73 -13.99 10.07
C SER A 274 7.38 -15.35 10.32
N LEU A 275 7.28 -16.28 9.37
CA LEU A 275 7.91 -17.59 9.44
C LEU A 275 9.44 -17.50 9.37
N LEU A 276 9.97 -16.63 8.50
CA LEU A 276 11.41 -16.40 8.39
C LEU A 276 11.98 -15.73 9.65
N LEU A 277 11.21 -14.85 10.30
CA LEU A 277 11.50 -14.30 11.64
C LEU A 277 11.26 -15.32 12.78
N ARG A 278 10.95 -16.57 12.46
CA ARG A 278 10.67 -17.67 13.40
C ARG A 278 9.56 -17.35 14.40
N ARG A 279 8.59 -16.51 14.01
CA ARG A 279 7.38 -16.28 14.81
C ARG A 279 6.48 -17.53 14.76
N PRO A 280 5.91 -17.97 15.90
CA PRO A 280 5.00 -19.11 15.90
C PRO A 280 3.77 -18.87 14.99
N PRO A 281 3.46 -19.80 14.07
CA PRO A 281 2.28 -19.69 13.22
C PRO A 281 1.00 -20.18 13.91
N GLY A 282 -0.14 -19.74 13.39
CA GLY A 282 -1.49 -20.16 13.78
C GLY A 282 -2.22 -20.89 12.64
N ARG A 283 -3.52 -20.60 12.47
CA ARG A 283 -4.38 -21.22 11.44
C ARG A 283 -3.83 -20.95 10.04
N GLU A 284 -3.81 -21.97 9.19
CA GLU A 284 -3.30 -21.90 7.80
C GLU A 284 -1.86 -21.34 7.71
N ALA A 285 -1.09 -21.53 8.79
CA ALA A 285 0.26 -21.02 8.99
C ALA A 285 0.41 -19.49 9.04
N PHE A 286 -0.68 -18.72 9.09
CA PHE A 286 -0.63 -17.27 9.28
C PHE A 286 -0.21 -16.91 10.72
N PRO A 287 0.50 -15.79 10.94
CA PRO A 287 0.82 -15.33 12.28
C PRO A 287 -0.46 -14.91 13.04
N GLY A 288 -0.42 -14.97 14.38
CA GLY A 288 -1.59 -14.71 15.23
C GLY A 288 -2.19 -13.30 15.10
N ASP A 289 -1.42 -12.35 14.59
CA ASP A 289 -1.79 -10.94 14.40
C ASP A 289 -2.15 -10.59 12.94
N VAL A 290 -2.36 -11.58 12.05
CA VAL A 290 -2.80 -11.31 10.67
C VAL A 290 -4.13 -10.57 10.58
N PHE A 291 -5.01 -10.72 11.57
CA PHE A 291 -6.21 -9.89 11.68
C PHE A 291 -5.85 -8.43 11.95
N TYR A 292 -4.92 -8.19 12.89
CA TYR A 292 -4.47 -6.85 13.25
C TYR A 292 -3.76 -6.15 12.08
N LEU A 293 -3.04 -6.90 11.24
CA LEU A 293 -2.44 -6.41 9.99
C LEU A 293 -3.48 -5.68 9.11
N HIS A 294 -4.60 -6.34 8.81
CA HIS A 294 -5.62 -5.77 7.95
C HIS A 294 -6.52 -4.78 8.67
N SER A 295 -6.80 -4.97 9.96
CA SER A 295 -7.65 -4.03 10.70
C SER A 295 -6.96 -2.68 10.87
N ARG A 296 -5.68 -2.64 11.25
CA ARG A 296 -4.93 -1.37 11.37
C ARG A 296 -4.73 -0.66 10.03
N LEU A 297 -4.69 -1.41 8.93
CA LEU A 297 -4.64 -0.85 7.57
C LEU A 297 -5.97 -0.21 7.20
N LEU A 298 -7.06 -0.98 7.27
CA LEU A 298 -8.37 -0.57 6.75
C LEU A 298 -9.06 0.45 7.68
N GLU A 299 -8.82 0.44 8.99
CA GLU A 299 -9.35 1.44 9.91
C GLU A 299 -8.85 2.87 9.65
N ARG A 300 -7.79 3.05 8.85
CA ARG A 300 -7.31 4.36 8.41
C ARG A 300 -8.19 4.98 7.31
N SER A 301 -8.97 4.16 6.61
CA SER A 301 -9.95 4.62 5.63
C SER A 301 -11.22 5.08 6.35
N CYS A 302 -11.48 6.38 6.35
CA CYS A 302 -12.60 7.00 7.04
C CYS A 302 -12.98 8.37 6.43
N LYS A 303 -14.09 8.95 6.88
CA LYS A 303 -14.48 10.36 6.65
C LYS A 303 -14.15 11.15 7.91
N LEU A 304 -13.27 12.14 7.83
CA LEU A 304 -12.91 13.00 8.95
C LEU A 304 -14.02 13.99 9.27
N SER A 305 -14.13 14.40 10.53
CA SER A 305 -15.03 15.47 10.95
C SER A 305 -14.71 16.79 10.25
N GLU A 306 -15.69 17.70 10.22
CA GLU A 306 -15.50 19.05 9.68
C GLU A 306 -14.39 19.84 10.40
N GLU A 307 -14.20 19.60 11.70
CA GLU A 307 -13.11 20.22 12.49
C GLU A 307 -11.71 19.79 11.99
N LEU A 308 -11.61 18.59 11.43
CA LEU A 308 -10.39 18.04 10.85
C LEU A 308 -10.32 18.20 9.31
N GLY A 309 -11.20 19.05 8.75
CA GLY A 309 -11.18 19.42 7.34
C GLY A 309 -12.12 18.62 6.44
N GLY A 310 -12.88 17.66 6.97
CA GLY A 310 -13.96 16.98 6.22
C GLY A 310 -13.51 16.02 5.11
N GLY A 311 -12.21 15.78 4.94
CA GLY A 311 -11.67 14.88 3.91
C GLY A 311 -12.11 13.42 4.09
N SER A 312 -11.94 12.61 3.05
CA SER A 312 -12.27 11.18 3.10
C SER A 312 -11.21 10.30 2.45
N LEU A 313 -11.00 9.12 3.03
CA LEU A 313 -10.25 8.04 2.42
C LEU A 313 -11.15 6.79 2.33
N THR A 314 -11.60 6.47 1.14
CA THR A 314 -12.38 5.26 0.86
C THR A 314 -11.42 4.08 0.64
N GLY A 315 -11.69 2.93 1.25
CA GLY A 315 -10.84 1.74 1.14
C GLY A 315 -11.52 0.61 0.37
N ILE A 316 -10.96 0.19 -0.75
CA ILE A 316 -11.50 -0.90 -1.58
C ILE A 316 -10.50 -2.06 -1.61
N PRO A 317 -10.48 -2.93 -0.60
CA PRO A 317 -9.62 -4.11 -0.61
C PRO A 317 -10.13 -5.17 -1.58
N VAL A 318 -9.20 -5.89 -2.21
CA VAL A 318 -9.50 -7.10 -2.99
C VAL A 318 -9.05 -8.32 -2.20
N ILE A 319 -9.90 -9.36 -2.18
CA ILE A 319 -9.55 -10.70 -1.71
C ILE A 319 -9.81 -11.72 -2.81
N GLU A 320 -8.80 -12.53 -3.10
CA GLU A 320 -8.95 -13.71 -3.93
C GLU A 320 -9.34 -14.91 -3.06
N THR A 321 -10.45 -15.56 -3.42
CA THR A 321 -10.88 -16.85 -2.84
C THR A 321 -10.30 -18.02 -3.62
N GLN A 322 -10.27 -19.20 -2.98
CA GLN A 322 -9.93 -20.46 -3.64
C GLN A 322 -11.22 -21.25 -3.81
N ALA A 323 -11.62 -21.50 -5.06
CA ALA A 323 -12.81 -22.27 -5.41
C ALA A 323 -14.11 -21.76 -4.72
N GLY A 324 -14.26 -20.44 -4.62
CA GLY A 324 -15.43 -19.78 -4.04
C GLY A 324 -15.53 -19.85 -2.52
N ASP A 325 -14.52 -20.39 -1.82
CA ASP A 325 -14.57 -20.53 -0.36
C ASP A 325 -14.38 -19.18 0.36
N ILE A 326 -15.51 -18.56 0.70
CA ILE A 326 -15.58 -17.34 1.51
C ILE A 326 -15.37 -17.59 3.01
N SER A 327 -15.37 -18.85 3.44
CA SER A 327 -15.22 -19.25 4.85
C SER A 327 -13.77 -19.48 5.27
N ALA A 328 -12.84 -19.39 4.30
CA ALA A 328 -11.41 -19.42 4.56
C ALA A 328 -10.98 -18.27 5.50
N TYR A 329 -9.82 -18.44 6.14
CA TYR A 329 -9.42 -17.59 7.26
C TYR A 329 -9.26 -16.11 6.88
N ILE A 330 -8.53 -15.82 5.79
CA ILE A 330 -8.31 -14.43 5.35
C ILE A 330 -9.59 -13.76 4.83
N PRO A 331 -10.41 -14.39 3.95
CA PRO A 331 -11.73 -13.88 3.58
C PRO A 331 -12.59 -13.49 4.78
N THR A 332 -12.77 -14.39 5.75
CA THR A 332 -13.61 -14.15 6.92
C THR A 332 -13.08 -12.98 7.78
N ASN A 333 -11.76 -12.87 7.92
CA ASN A 333 -11.15 -11.76 8.64
C ASN A 333 -11.46 -10.42 7.96
N VAL A 334 -11.27 -10.32 6.65
CA VAL A 334 -11.47 -9.03 5.95
C VAL A 334 -12.96 -8.67 5.86
N ILE A 335 -13.86 -9.65 5.66
CA ILE A 335 -15.32 -9.43 5.74
C ILE A 335 -15.73 -8.83 7.09
N SER A 336 -15.11 -9.26 8.19
CA SER A 336 -15.43 -8.70 9.52
C SER A 336 -14.83 -7.32 9.79
N ILE A 337 -13.87 -6.87 8.96
CA ILE A 337 -13.24 -5.54 9.07
C ILE A 337 -13.94 -4.50 8.17
N THR A 338 -14.33 -4.88 6.95
CA THR A 338 -14.95 -3.94 6.00
C THR A 338 -16.40 -3.64 6.37
N ASP A 339 -16.93 -2.53 5.84
CA ASP A 339 -18.31 -2.08 6.01
C ASP A 339 -19.27 -2.74 5.02
N GLY A 340 -18.81 -3.76 4.29
CA GLY A 340 -19.56 -4.41 3.23
C GLY A 340 -18.66 -5.25 2.35
N GLN A 341 -19.28 -5.97 1.43
CA GLN A 341 -18.60 -6.77 0.44
C GLN A 341 -19.41 -6.93 -0.85
N MET A 342 -18.70 -6.92 -1.97
CA MET A 342 -19.14 -7.32 -3.30
C MET A 342 -18.56 -8.70 -3.61
N PHE A 343 -19.41 -9.73 -3.62
CA PHE A 343 -19.01 -11.10 -3.95
C PHE A 343 -19.17 -11.38 -5.44
N LEU A 344 -18.07 -11.66 -6.13
CA LEU A 344 -18.03 -12.02 -7.54
C LEU A 344 -17.96 -13.53 -7.71
N GLU A 345 -18.99 -14.09 -8.35
CA GLU A 345 -19.16 -15.53 -8.50
C GLU A 345 -18.78 -16.01 -9.89
N SER A 346 -17.99 -17.08 -9.95
CA SER A 346 -17.51 -17.68 -11.21
C SER A 346 -18.67 -18.14 -12.11
N ASP A 347 -19.70 -18.78 -11.53
CA ASP A 347 -20.84 -19.31 -12.29
C ASP A 347 -21.67 -18.20 -12.94
N LEU A 348 -21.85 -17.07 -12.25
CA LEU A 348 -22.47 -15.87 -12.84
C LEU A 348 -21.62 -15.31 -13.98
N PHE A 349 -20.30 -15.27 -13.82
CA PHE A 349 -19.40 -14.78 -14.86
C PHE A 349 -19.45 -15.64 -16.14
N TYR A 350 -19.48 -16.96 -16.00
CA TYR A 350 -19.52 -17.91 -17.11
C TYR A 350 -20.90 -18.01 -17.76
N SER A 351 -21.99 -17.72 -17.02
CA SER A 351 -23.34 -17.61 -17.58
C SER A 351 -23.62 -16.28 -18.30
N GLY A 352 -22.64 -15.36 -18.33
CA GLY A 352 -22.70 -14.11 -19.09
C GLY A 352 -23.10 -12.88 -18.27
N VAL A 353 -23.31 -13.02 -16.95
CA VAL A 353 -23.59 -11.90 -16.06
C VAL A 353 -22.27 -11.19 -15.73
N ARG A 354 -22.11 -9.96 -16.23
CA ARG A 354 -20.91 -9.13 -16.02
C ARG A 354 -21.33 -7.68 -15.70
N PRO A 355 -20.97 -7.13 -14.53
CA PRO A 355 -20.16 -7.74 -13.47
C PRO A 355 -20.88 -8.91 -12.77
N ALA A 356 -20.12 -9.92 -12.36
CA ALA A 356 -20.64 -11.20 -11.84
C ALA A 356 -21.02 -11.14 -10.36
N ILE A 357 -21.74 -10.09 -9.96
CA ILE A 357 -22.05 -9.81 -8.56
C ILE A 357 -23.19 -10.71 -8.09
N ASN A 358 -22.94 -11.49 -7.03
CA ASN A 358 -23.97 -12.24 -6.34
C ASN A 358 -24.70 -11.31 -5.36
N ILE A 359 -25.94 -10.95 -5.70
CA ILE A 359 -26.76 -9.98 -4.95
C ILE A 359 -27.15 -10.51 -3.56
N GLY A 360 -27.27 -11.82 -3.38
CA GLY A 360 -27.68 -12.41 -2.09
C GLY A 360 -26.58 -12.40 -1.04
N VAL A 361 -25.31 -12.50 -1.48
CA VAL A 361 -24.14 -12.53 -0.58
C VAL A 361 -23.52 -11.14 -0.42
N SER A 362 -23.66 -10.28 -1.43
CA SER A 362 -23.09 -8.94 -1.40
C SER A 362 -23.94 -7.98 -0.54
N VAL A 363 -23.28 -7.13 0.23
CA VAL A 363 -23.91 -6.24 1.22
C VAL A 363 -23.13 -4.95 1.32
N SER A 364 -23.82 -3.80 1.37
CA SER A 364 -23.27 -2.53 1.85
C SER A 364 -23.91 -2.21 3.21
N ARG A 365 -23.11 -2.05 4.28
CA ARG A 365 -23.63 -1.75 5.63
C ARG A 365 -23.86 -0.25 5.86
N VAL A 366 -23.23 0.61 5.05
CA VAL A 366 -23.55 2.05 5.03
C VAL A 366 -24.95 2.24 4.44
N GLY A 367 -25.26 1.54 3.34
CA GLY A 367 -26.57 1.64 2.70
C GLY A 367 -26.74 2.93 1.89
N GLY A 368 -27.99 3.25 1.57
CA GLY A 368 -28.39 4.45 0.82
C GLY A 368 -29.06 5.52 1.67
#